data_AF-A0A9R1K772-F1
#
_entry.id   AF-A0A9R1K772-F1
#
_cell.length_a   1.000
_cell.length_b   1.000
_cell.length_c   1.000
_cell.angle_alpha   90.00
_cell.angle_beta   90.00
_cell.angle_gamma   90.00
#
_symmetry.space_group_name_H-M   'P 1'
#
loop_
_entity.id
_entity.type
_entity.pdbx_description
1 polymer ?
#
loop_
_entity_poly.entity_id
_entity_poly.type
_entity_poly.pdbx_seq_one_letter_code
_entity_poly.pdbx_strand_id
1 'polypeptide(L)'
;MLQNLQLNLSSFFRESRGSALESSLRKLGVEKLTKDDVQKMQWEALEAKIGNWIQFMRIAVKLLLAGERKICDQIFEGANFNRDQCFAEMATNSVVTLLSFGDAVAKSKRSPEKLFVLLDMYEVMRELQSEIEVVFEGKACSEMRETALGLTKRLAQTAQETFADFEEAVEKDASKTIVQDGTVHPLTSYVINYVKFLFDYQSTLKLLFQEFETGSETESQLAVVTTRIMQALQNNLDGKSKQYKDPALTHLFLMNNVHYMVRSVRRSEAKDILGDDWIQRHRRIVQQNANQYKRVAWAKVLQALSVQGAPGSTGSSTPADLNSSGVSRAVIKERFKAFNTQFEELHAKQSLWIVPDQELRESLRLAIAEVLLPAYRSFIKRFGNLVGSGKNPLKYIRYSPELVDKLLNEFFEGQQYGEPKHQHRL
;
A
#
# COMPACT_ATOMS: atom_id res chain seq x y z
N MET A 1 -58.89 36.95 12.06
CA MET A 1 -58.03 38.07 11.65
C MET A 1 -56.58 37.86 12.07
N LEU A 2 -56.29 37.61 13.35
CA LEU A 2 -54.93 37.28 13.85
C LEU A 2 -54.26 36.09 13.15
N GLN A 3 -55.01 35.01 12.90
CA GLN A 3 -54.49 33.82 12.21
C GLN A 3 -54.08 34.10 10.74
N ASN A 4 -54.82 34.98 10.04
CA ASN A 4 -54.48 35.40 8.67
C ASN A 4 -53.24 36.31 8.65
N LEU A 5 -53.09 37.19 9.64
CA LEU A 5 -51.89 38.02 9.79
C LEU A 5 -50.64 37.18 10.10
N GLN A 6 -50.77 36.14 10.94
CA GLN A 6 -49.69 35.19 11.22
C GLN A 6 -49.27 34.39 9.98
N LEU A 7 -50.23 33.90 9.19
CA LEU A 7 -49.95 33.18 7.94
C LEU A 7 -49.26 34.08 6.88
N ASN A 8 -49.70 35.34 6.77
CA ASN A 8 -49.08 36.30 5.86
C ASN A 8 -47.65 36.67 6.30
N LEU A 9 -47.43 36.87 7.60
CA LEU A 9 -46.11 37.13 8.17
C LEU A 9 -45.16 35.95 7.94
N SER A 10 -45.63 34.71 8.14
CA SER A 10 -44.81 33.51 7.91
C SER A 10 -44.46 33.32 6.44
N SER A 11 -45.38 33.58 5.51
CA SER A 11 -45.07 33.48 4.07
C SER A 11 -44.03 34.52 3.66
N PHE A 12 -44.22 35.78 4.08
CA PHE A 12 -43.28 36.85 3.78
C PHE A 12 -41.89 36.60 4.38
N PHE A 13 -41.84 36.16 5.65
CA PHE A 13 -40.59 35.78 6.31
C PHE A 13 -39.87 34.68 5.53
N ARG A 14 -40.58 33.59 5.22
CA ARG A 14 -40.04 32.42 4.51
C ARG A 14 -39.50 32.79 3.14
N GLU A 15 -40.24 33.57 2.36
CA GLU A 15 -39.80 34.02 1.02
C GLU A 15 -38.59 34.95 1.09
N SER A 16 -38.64 35.97 1.96
CA SER A 16 -37.57 36.97 2.07
C SER A 16 -36.28 36.37 2.64
N ARG A 17 -36.38 35.66 3.77
CA ARG A 17 -35.22 35.05 4.43
C ARG A 17 -34.69 33.84 3.67
N GLY A 18 -35.57 33.01 3.09
CA GLY A 18 -35.18 31.90 2.23
C GLY A 18 -34.39 32.39 1.02
N SER A 19 -34.86 33.44 0.34
CA SER A 19 -34.14 34.05 -0.78
C SER A 19 -32.79 34.66 -0.34
N ALA A 20 -32.74 35.33 0.83
CA ALA A 20 -31.50 35.88 1.37
C ALA A 20 -30.48 34.80 1.74
N LEU A 21 -30.94 33.68 2.31
CA LEU A 21 -30.10 32.51 2.64
C LEU A 21 -29.54 31.88 1.36
N GLU A 22 -30.39 31.64 0.36
CA GLU A 22 -29.95 31.12 -0.95
C GLU A 22 -28.93 32.06 -1.62
N SER A 23 -29.16 33.37 -1.59
CA SER A 23 -28.21 34.36 -2.12
C SER A 23 -26.88 34.31 -1.39
N SER A 24 -26.90 34.14 -0.07
CA SER A 24 -25.70 34.05 0.76
C SER A 24 -24.90 32.79 0.45
N LEU A 25 -25.57 31.63 0.28
CA LEU A 25 -24.93 30.38 -0.14
C LEU A 25 -24.32 30.48 -1.53
N ARG A 26 -25.00 31.12 -2.49
CA ARG A 26 -24.45 31.35 -3.83
C ARG A 26 -23.21 32.24 -3.79
N LYS A 27 -23.22 33.31 -2.99
CA LYS A 27 -22.05 34.19 -2.80
C LYS A 27 -20.88 33.48 -2.13
N LEU A 28 -21.18 32.53 -1.26
CA LEU A 28 -20.17 31.68 -0.64
C LEU A 28 -19.52 30.73 -1.67
N GLY A 29 -20.23 30.40 -2.75
CA GLY A 29 -19.75 29.52 -3.82
C GLY A 29 -20.43 28.15 -3.85
N VAL A 30 -21.57 28.00 -3.15
CA VAL A 30 -22.36 26.77 -3.19
C VAL A 30 -23.07 26.67 -4.54
N GLU A 31 -22.66 25.69 -5.34
CA GLU A 31 -23.22 25.40 -6.65
C GLU A 31 -24.03 24.09 -6.59
N LYS A 32 -25.17 24.08 -7.29
CA LYS A 32 -25.93 22.84 -7.50
C LYS A 32 -25.28 22.08 -8.66
N LEU A 33 -24.48 21.08 -8.34
CA LEU A 33 -23.83 20.21 -9.32
C LEU A 33 -24.51 18.84 -9.36
N THR A 34 -24.69 18.32 -10.56
CA THR A 34 -25.21 16.96 -10.76
C THR A 34 -24.08 15.94 -10.74
N LYS A 35 -24.44 14.66 -10.62
CA LYS A 35 -23.49 13.54 -10.76
C LYS A 35 -22.69 13.63 -12.06
N ASP A 36 -23.35 13.98 -13.17
CA ASP A 36 -22.71 14.03 -14.49
C ASP A 36 -21.72 15.18 -14.60
N ASP A 37 -21.99 16.31 -13.93
CA ASP A 37 -21.07 17.45 -13.88
C ASP A 37 -19.80 17.08 -13.10
N VAL A 38 -19.96 16.41 -11.95
CA VAL A 38 -18.84 15.93 -11.14
C VAL A 38 -18.01 14.88 -11.88
N GLN A 39 -18.64 14.00 -12.65
CA GLN A 39 -17.94 12.96 -13.41
C GLN A 39 -17.09 13.52 -14.57
N LYS A 40 -17.50 14.64 -15.17
CA LYS A 40 -16.77 15.27 -16.29
C LYS A 40 -15.62 16.17 -15.81
N MET A 41 -15.57 16.46 -14.51
CA MET A 41 -14.58 17.37 -13.93
C MET A 41 -13.20 16.73 -13.84
N GLN A 42 -12.15 17.52 -14.05
CA GLN A 42 -10.78 17.09 -13.78
C GLN A 42 -10.55 16.91 -12.28
N TRP A 43 -9.64 16.02 -11.92
CA TRP A 43 -9.41 15.62 -10.53
C TRP A 43 -9.01 16.81 -9.65
N GLU A 44 -8.06 17.62 -10.11
CA GLU A 44 -7.51 18.75 -9.35
C GLU A 44 -8.58 19.82 -9.08
N ALA A 45 -9.48 20.03 -10.04
CA ALA A 45 -10.61 20.95 -9.88
C ALA A 45 -11.66 20.39 -8.93
N LEU A 46 -11.91 19.07 -8.97
CA LEU A 46 -12.85 18.40 -8.07
C LEU A 46 -12.35 18.41 -6.63
N GLU A 47 -11.09 18.06 -6.42
CA GLU A 47 -10.43 18.08 -5.10
C GLU A 47 -10.51 19.47 -4.46
N ALA A 48 -10.17 20.52 -5.21
CA ALA A 48 -10.31 21.90 -4.75
C ALA A 48 -11.77 22.28 -4.41
N LYS A 49 -12.74 21.85 -5.23
CA LYS A 49 -14.17 22.09 -4.95
C LYS A 49 -14.67 21.32 -3.73
N ILE A 50 -14.17 20.11 -3.46
CA ILE A 50 -14.49 19.36 -2.24
C ILE A 50 -13.93 20.09 -1.02
N GLY A 51 -12.68 20.54 -1.06
CA GLY A 51 -12.08 21.33 0.02
C GLY A 51 -12.88 22.61 0.32
N ASN A 52 -13.33 23.32 -0.72
CA ASN A 52 -14.22 24.47 -0.56
C ASN A 52 -15.59 24.08 0.02
N TRP A 53 -16.20 23.00 -0.46
CA TRP A 53 -17.49 22.51 0.04
C TRP A 53 -17.43 22.18 1.54
N ILE A 54 -16.33 21.59 2.01
CA ILE A 54 -16.10 21.32 3.44
C ILE A 54 -16.15 22.62 4.26
N GLN A 55 -15.47 23.68 3.81
CA GLN A 55 -15.51 24.98 4.48
C GLN A 55 -16.91 25.61 4.41
N PHE A 56 -17.57 25.50 3.26
CA PHE A 56 -18.90 26.05 3.05
C PHE A 56 -19.94 25.36 3.93
N MET A 57 -19.83 24.03 4.13
CA MET A 57 -20.67 23.27 5.06
C MET A 57 -20.57 23.81 6.49
N ARG A 58 -19.35 24.06 6.98
CA ARG A 58 -19.14 24.61 8.33
C ARG A 58 -19.78 25.99 8.49
N ILE A 59 -19.56 26.88 7.52
CA ILE A 59 -20.14 28.23 7.54
C ILE A 59 -21.67 28.15 7.45
N ALA A 60 -22.21 27.34 6.55
CA ALA A 60 -23.64 27.22 6.36
C ALA A 60 -24.35 26.71 7.62
N VAL A 61 -23.83 25.67 8.27
CA VAL A 61 -24.47 25.08 9.47
C VAL A 61 -24.23 25.96 10.70
N LYS A 62 -22.97 26.29 11.02
CA LYS A 62 -22.62 26.96 12.29
C LYS A 62 -22.98 28.44 12.32
N LEU A 63 -23.04 29.11 11.16
CA LEU A 63 -23.32 30.55 11.07
C LEU A 63 -24.68 30.83 10.46
N LEU A 64 -24.92 30.42 9.21
CA LEU A 64 -26.10 30.88 8.46
C LEU A 64 -27.39 30.26 9.00
N LEU A 65 -27.47 28.92 9.02
CA LEU A 65 -28.66 28.19 9.46
C LEU A 65 -28.92 28.40 10.96
N ALA A 66 -27.88 28.37 11.79
CA ALA A 66 -28.00 28.69 13.22
C ALA A 66 -28.47 30.13 13.46
N GLY A 67 -28.02 31.09 12.65
CA GLY A 67 -28.47 32.48 12.70
C GLY A 67 -29.94 32.62 12.32
N GLU A 68 -30.36 32.01 11.21
CA GLU A 68 -31.76 32.02 10.78
C GLU A 68 -32.68 31.34 11.80
N ARG A 69 -32.23 30.26 12.45
CA ARG A 69 -32.99 29.58 13.50
C ARG A 69 -33.27 30.54 14.67
N LYS A 70 -32.24 31.23 15.16
CA LYS A 70 -32.37 32.22 16.23
C LYS A 70 -33.31 33.36 15.85
N ILE A 71 -33.23 33.86 14.62
CA ILE A 71 -34.11 34.93 14.13
C ILE A 71 -35.56 34.45 14.05
N CYS A 72 -35.78 33.22 13.55
CA CYS A 72 -37.11 32.60 13.51
C CYS A 72 -37.68 32.46 14.93
N ASP A 73 -36.87 31.98 15.88
CA ASP A 73 -37.29 31.83 17.28
C ASP A 73 -37.65 33.17 17.93
N GLN A 74 -36.88 34.24 17.66
CA GLN A 74 -37.15 35.58 18.20
C GLN A 74 -38.42 36.22 17.61
N ILE A 75 -38.68 36.05 16.31
CA ILE A 75 -39.84 36.68 15.65
C ILE A 75 -41.16 36.03 16.08
N PHE A 76 -41.15 34.70 16.29
CA PHE A 76 -42.35 33.94 16.62
C PHE A 76 -42.43 33.56 18.11
N GLU A 77 -41.62 34.18 18.96
CA GLU A 77 -41.64 33.97 20.41
C GLU A 77 -43.03 34.30 20.99
N GLY A 78 -43.60 33.36 21.77
CA GLY A 78 -44.91 33.54 22.41
C GLY A 78 -46.14 33.42 21.49
N ALA A 79 -45.97 33.13 20.20
CA ALA A 79 -47.08 32.86 19.30
C ALA A 79 -47.51 31.37 19.36
N ASN A 80 -48.82 31.08 19.34
CA ASN A 80 -49.36 29.74 19.06
C ASN A 80 -49.18 29.38 17.57
N PHE A 81 -47.95 29.47 17.07
CA PHE A 81 -47.58 29.29 15.68
C PHE A 81 -46.50 28.22 15.56
N ASN A 82 -46.58 27.39 14.52
CA ASN A 82 -45.59 26.33 14.29
C ASN A 82 -44.31 26.91 13.66
N ARG A 83 -43.45 27.50 14.51
CA ARG A 83 -42.17 28.09 14.11
C ARG A 83 -41.24 27.07 13.42
N ASP A 84 -41.25 25.82 13.87
CA ASP A 84 -40.41 24.75 13.31
C ASP A 84 -40.81 24.46 11.86
N GLN A 85 -42.10 24.49 11.53
CA GLN A 85 -42.59 24.33 10.17
C GLN A 85 -42.15 25.50 9.27
N CYS A 86 -42.26 26.73 9.76
CA CYS A 86 -41.85 27.91 9.00
C CYS A 86 -40.33 27.93 8.74
N PHE A 87 -39.53 27.59 9.75
CA PHE A 87 -38.09 27.46 9.60
C PHE A 87 -37.72 26.34 8.62
N ALA A 88 -38.36 25.16 8.74
CA ALA A 88 -38.13 24.04 7.85
C ALA A 88 -38.33 24.44 6.39
N GLU A 89 -39.51 24.95 6.06
CA GLU A 89 -39.84 25.33 4.68
C GLU A 89 -38.94 26.45 4.13
N MET A 90 -38.44 27.34 4.99
CA MET A 90 -37.48 28.39 4.60
C MET A 90 -36.11 27.80 4.27
N ALA A 91 -35.62 26.86 5.10
CA ALA A 91 -34.30 26.29 4.98
C ALA A 91 -34.21 25.16 3.92
N THR A 92 -35.31 24.48 3.60
CA THR A 92 -35.34 23.27 2.76
C THR A 92 -34.53 23.41 1.46
N ASN A 93 -34.81 24.43 0.64
CA ASN A 93 -34.14 24.59 -0.65
C ASN A 93 -32.62 24.80 -0.52
N SER A 94 -32.22 25.55 0.51
CA SER A 94 -30.82 25.86 0.82
C SER A 94 -30.08 24.61 1.27
N VAL A 95 -30.67 23.83 2.19
CA VAL A 95 -30.10 22.57 2.69
C VAL A 95 -30.00 21.54 1.57
N VAL A 96 -31.05 21.36 0.78
CA VAL A 96 -31.05 20.42 -0.36
C VAL A 96 -29.96 20.79 -1.36
N THR A 97 -29.80 22.08 -1.67
CA THR A 97 -28.75 22.54 -2.59
C THR A 97 -27.36 22.25 -2.03
N LEU A 98 -27.13 22.56 -0.76
CA LEU A 98 -25.86 22.34 -0.09
C LEU A 98 -25.47 20.84 -0.04
N LEU A 99 -26.42 19.96 0.29
CA LEU A 99 -26.20 18.52 0.36
C LEU A 99 -26.11 17.85 -1.02
N SER A 100 -26.72 18.45 -2.05
CA SER A 100 -26.73 17.87 -3.41
C SER A 100 -25.33 17.70 -4.01
N PHE A 101 -24.40 18.61 -3.71
CA PHE A 101 -23.01 18.46 -4.15
C PHE A 101 -22.36 17.23 -3.53
N GLY A 102 -22.49 17.06 -2.21
CA GLY A 102 -21.93 15.91 -1.52
C GLY A 102 -22.54 14.60 -2.03
N ASP A 103 -23.83 14.61 -2.34
CA ASP A 103 -24.52 13.47 -2.95
C ASP A 103 -24.01 13.15 -4.36
N ALA A 104 -23.77 14.18 -5.18
CA ALA A 104 -23.21 14.03 -6.52
C ALA A 104 -21.80 13.43 -6.48
N VAL A 105 -20.97 13.84 -5.53
CA VAL A 105 -19.62 13.29 -5.31
C VAL A 105 -19.70 11.83 -4.87
N ALA A 106 -20.52 11.51 -3.86
CA ALA A 106 -20.70 10.14 -3.37
C ALA A 106 -21.21 9.17 -4.45
N LYS A 107 -22.05 9.64 -5.37
CA LYS A 107 -22.58 8.84 -6.49
C LYS A 107 -21.68 8.84 -7.74
N SER A 108 -20.60 9.61 -7.75
CA SER A 108 -19.70 9.71 -8.88
C SER A 108 -18.89 8.40 -9.05
N LYS A 109 -18.09 8.32 -10.12
CA LYS A 109 -17.24 7.15 -10.34
C LYS A 109 -16.25 7.02 -9.16
N ARG A 110 -16.26 5.88 -8.49
CA ARG A 110 -15.33 5.51 -7.40
C ARG A 110 -13.91 5.33 -7.95
N SER A 111 -12.93 5.78 -7.19
CA SER A 111 -11.51 5.49 -7.44
C SER A 111 -10.73 5.54 -6.12
N PRO A 112 -9.59 4.84 -6.01
CA PRO A 112 -8.80 4.83 -4.78
C PRO A 112 -8.37 6.24 -4.34
N GLU A 113 -7.99 7.10 -5.27
CA GLU A 113 -7.55 8.47 -4.99
C GLU A 113 -8.67 9.33 -4.38
N LYS A 114 -9.92 9.04 -4.74
CA LYS A 114 -11.11 9.71 -4.22
C LYS A 114 -11.44 9.34 -2.78
N LEU A 115 -10.90 8.25 -2.26
CA LEU A 115 -11.25 7.78 -0.92
C LEU A 115 -10.96 8.84 0.14
N PHE A 116 -9.78 9.46 0.09
CA PHE A 116 -9.34 10.40 1.13
C PHE A 116 -10.23 11.64 1.18
N VAL A 117 -10.57 12.24 0.03
CA VAL A 117 -11.49 13.38 -0.01
C VAL A 117 -12.93 12.99 0.41
N LEU A 118 -13.35 11.74 0.17
CA LEU A 118 -14.63 11.23 0.68
C LEU A 118 -14.62 11.09 2.21
N LEU A 119 -13.48 10.69 2.79
CA LEU A 119 -13.29 10.64 4.25
C LEU A 119 -13.33 12.04 4.86
N ASP A 120 -12.68 13.04 4.24
CA ASP A 120 -12.75 14.43 4.70
C ASP A 120 -14.20 14.96 4.69
N MET A 121 -14.98 14.60 3.66
CA MET A 121 -16.41 14.94 3.59
C MET A 121 -17.23 14.23 4.66
N TYR A 122 -16.92 12.96 4.96
CA TYR A 122 -17.55 12.22 6.04
C TYR A 122 -17.23 12.84 7.41
N GLU A 123 -15.98 13.24 7.64
CA GLU A 123 -15.56 13.92 8.87
C GLU A 123 -16.32 15.20 9.12
N VAL A 124 -16.47 16.08 8.11
CA VAL A 124 -17.21 17.34 8.32
C VAL A 124 -18.70 17.08 8.59
N MET A 125 -19.29 16.05 7.97
CA MET A 125 -20.68 15.70 8.23
C MET A 125 -20.89 15.15 9.65
N ARG A 126 -19.94 14.34 10.13
CA ARG A 126 -19.92 13.84 11.52
C ARG A 126 -19.64 14.95 12.52
N GLU A 127 -18.71 15.86 12.22
CA GLU A 127 -18.40 17.04 13.01
C GLU A 127 -19.65 17.90 13.23
N LEU A 128 -20.41 18.15 12.17
CA LEU A 128 -21.59 19.03 12.18
C LEU A 128 -22.87 18.35 12.66
N GLN A 129 -22.85 17.05 12.96
CA GLN A 129 -24.06 16.29 13.25
C GLN A 129 -24.81 16.85 14.46
N SER A 130 -24.08 17.21 15.53
CA SER A 130 -24.71 17.75 16.75
C SER A 130 -25.35 19.12 16.52
N GLU A 131 -24.71 19.98 15.72
CA GLU A 131 -25.22 21.29 15.37
C GLU A 131 -26.43 21.19 14.44
N ILE A 132 -26.42 20.23 13.51
CA ILE A 132 -27.58 19.93 12.66
C ILE A 132 -28.77 19.51 13.52
N GLU A 133 -28.57 18.64 14.51
CA GLU A 133 -29.62 18.23 15.44
C GLU A 133 -30.22 19.40 16.23
N VAL A 134 -29.38 20.34 16.68
CA VAL A 134 -29.83 21.53 17.43
C VAL A 134 -30.54 22.54 16.52
N VAL A 135 -30.00 22.84 15.34
CA VAL A 135 -30.58 23.82 14.42
C VAL A 135 -31.94 23.34 13.88
N PHE A 136 -32.04 22.04 13.59
CA PHE A 136 -33.23 21.40 13.03
C PHE A 136 -34.04 20.64 14.09
N GLU A 137 -34.06 21.17 15.33
CA GLU A 137 -34.95 20.68 16.37
C GLU A 137 -36.42 20.80 15.94
N GLY A 138 -37.22 19.81 16.34
CA GLY A 138 -38.66 19.73 16.06
C GLY A 138 -39.03 18.66 15.03
N LYS A 139 -40.30 18.23 15.06
CA LYS A 139 -40.81 17.20 14.14
C LYS A 139 -40.87 17.70 12.69
N ALA A 140 -41.21 18.96 12.47
CA ALA A 140 -41.29 19.56 11.14
C ALA A 140 -39.93 19.62 10.42
N CYS A 141 -38.83 19.59 11.17
CA CYS A 141 -37.47 19.63 10.64
C CYS A 141 -36.83 18.23 10.49
N SER A 142 -37.55 17.13 10.78
CA SER A 142 -36.97 15.79 10.78
C SER A 142 -36.40 15.37 9.43
N GLU A 143 -37.07 15.74 8.34
CA GLU A 143 -36.63 15.40 6.97
C GLU A 143 -35.23 15.95 6.65
N MET A 144 -34.89 17.15 7.13
CA MET A 144 -33.55 17.73 6.88
C MET A 144 -32.47 16.99 7.65
N ARG A 145 -32.75 16.59 8.90
CA ARG A 145 -31.84 15.77 9.71
C ARG A 145 -31.64 14.39 9.08
N GLU A 146 -32.72 13.76 8.65
CA GLU A 146 -32.70 12.48 7.94
C GLU A 146 -31.93 12.58 6.61
N THR A 147 -32.07 13.68 5.88
CA THR A 147 -31.33 13.91 4.62
C THR A 147 -29.83 14.09 4.87
N ALA A 148 -29.45 14.86 5.89
CA ALA A 148 -28.04 15.04 6.27
C ALA A 148 -27.41 13.73 6.77
N LEU A 149 -28.13 12.98 7.60
CA LEU A 149 -27.72 11.64 8.03
C LEU A 149 -27.63 10.68 6.84
N GLY A 150 -28.58 10.75 5.91
CA GLY A 150 -28.59 9.96 4.68
C GLY A 150 -27.36 10.22 3.81
N LEU A 151 -26.91 11.47 3.69
CA LEU A 151 -25.65 11.80 3.02
C LEU A 151 -24.44 11.22 3.76
N THR A 152 -24.40 11.36 5.09
CA THR A 152 -23.32 10.82 5.95
C THR A 152 -23.15 9.32 5.74
N LYS A 153 -24.26 8.57 5.79
CA LYS A 153 -24.28 7.13 5.52
C LYS A 153 -23.87 6.81 4.09
N ARG A 154 -24.32 7.59 3.10
CA ARG A 154 -23.94 7.38 1.70
C ARG A 154 -22.44 7.56 1.49
N LEU A 155 -21.84 8.60 2.06
CA LEU A 155 -20.39 8.83 2.01
C LEU A 155 -19.62 7.65 2.62
N ALA A 156 -20.06 7.19 3.80
CA ALA A 156 -19.47 6.04 4.48
C ALA A 156 -19.57 4.76 3.64
N GLN A 157 -20.74 4.47 3.08
CA GLN A 157 -20.96 3.32 2.20
C GLN A 157 -20.08 3.40 0.95
N THR A 158 -20.04 4.55 0.28
CA THR A 158 -19.19 4.75 -0.91
C THR A 158 -17.71 4.55 -0.57
N ALA A 159 -17.24 4.99 0.60
CA ALA A 159 -15.88 4.74 1.05
C ALA A 159 -15.61 3.24 1.27
N GLN A 160 -16.52 2.50 1.91
CA GLN A 160 -16.42 1.04 2.08
C GLN A 160 -16.35 0.31 0.74
N GLU A 161 -17.22 0.68 -0.20
CA GLU A 161 -17.22 0.13 -1.55
C GLU A 161 -15.92 0.47 -2.30
N THR A 162 -15.35 1.66 -2.07
CA THR A 162 -14.07 2.06 -2.68
C THR A 162 -12.90 1.23 -2.15
N PHE A 163 -12.92 0.79 -0.89
CA PHE A 163 -11.94 -0.18 -0.38
C PHE A 163 -12.00 -1.52 -1.12
N ALA A 164 -13.22 -2.04 -1.34
CA ALA A 164 -13.40 -3.30 -2.05
C ALA A 164 -12.93 -3.20 -3.50
N ASP A 165 -13.24 -2.08 -4.18
CA ASP A 165 -12.76 -1.79 -5.54
C ASP A 165 -11.22 -1.71 -5.58
N PHE A 166 -10.60 -1.09 -4.57
CA PHE A 166 -9.14 -1.00 -4.48
C PHE A 166 -8.49 -2.36 -4.26
N GLU A 167 -9.02 -3.18 -3.35
CA GLU A 167 -8.56 -4.56 -3.13
C GLU A 167 -8.61 -5.36 -4.44
N GLU A 168 -9.74 -5.30 -5.15
CA GLU A 168 -9.92 -5.99 -6.43
C GLU A 168 -8.95 -5.48 -7.51
N ALA A 169 -8.74 -4.17 -7.59
CA ALA A 169 -7.80 -3.56 -8.53
C ALA A 169 -6.35 -3.97 -8.26
N VAL A 170 -5.96 -4.10 -6.99
CA VAL A 170 -4.63 -4.57 -6.59
C VAL A 170 -4.44 -6.05 -6.92
N GLU A 171 -5.42 -6.89 -6.58
CA GLU A 171 -5.37 -8.33 -6.88
C GLU A 171 -5.26 -8.58 -8.40
N LYS A 172 -6.07 -7.86 -9.20
CA LYS A 172 -6.18 -8.04 -10.65
C LYS A 172 -5.22 -7.19 -11.47
N ASP A 173 -4.28 -6.47 -10.85
CA ASP A 173 -3.34 -5.63 -11.60
C ASP A 173 -2.53 -6.47 -12.60
N ALA A 174 -2.84 -6.29 -13.88
CA ALA A 174 -2.24 -7.00 -15.01
C ALA A 174 -1.13 -6.18 -15.68
N SER A 175 -0.62 -5.15 -15.01
CA SER A 175 0.47 -4.31 -15.54
C SER A 175 1.65 -5.18 -15.98
N LYS A 176 2.14 -4.95 -17.21
CA LYS A 176 3.25 -5.69 -17.82
C LYS A 176 4.62 -5.23 -17.33
N THR A 177 4.67 -4.47 -16.24
CA THR A 177 5.91 -3.92 -15.69
C THR A 177 6.72 -5.06 -15.07
N ILE A 178 7.61 -5.65 -15.87
CA ILE A 178 8.53 -6.69 -15.40
C ILE A 178 9.78 -6.00 -14.87
N VAL A 179 10.03 -6.22 -13.58
CA VAL A 179 11.20 -5.69 -12.89
C VAL A 179 12.37 -6.66 -13.12
N GLN A 180 13.10 -6.48 -14.21
CA GLN A 180 14.07 -7.47 -14.70
C GLN A 180 15.19 -7.84 -13.70
N ASP A 181 15.51 -6.94 -12.77
CA ASP A 181 16.54 -7.11 -11.74
C ASP A 181 16.01 -7.73 -10.42
N GLY A 182 14.70 -8.00 -10.34
CA GLY A 182 14.06 -8.56 -9.15
C GLY A 182 13.87 -7.57 -8.00
N THR A 183 14.03 -6.26 -8.21
CA THR A 183 13.81 -5.23 -7.17
C THR A 183 12.34 -5.14 -6.72
N VAL A 184 12.06 -4.22 -5.79
CA VAL A 184 10.69 -3.94 -5.33
C VAL A 184 9.84 -3.42 -6.49
N HIS A 185 8.68 -4.03 -6.69
CA HIS A 185 7.74 -3.66 -7.74
C HIS A 185 7.07 -2.30 -7.42
N PRO A 186 6.85 -1.42 -8.41
CA PRO A 186 6.19 -0.13 -8.19
C PRO A 186 4.82 -0.24 -7.50
N LEU A 187 4.01 -1.24 -7.88
CA LEU A 187 2.74 -1.58 -7.21
C LEU A 187 2.91 -1.79 -5.70
N THR A 188 3.96 -2.47 -5.25
CA THR A 188 4.21 -2.70 -3.82
C THR A 188 4.41 -1.39 -3.09
N SER A 189 5.24 -0.49 -3.64
CA SER A 189 5.45 0.84 -3.07
C SER A 189 4.16 1.68 -3.07
N TYR A 190 3.39 1.64 -4.15
CA TYR A 190 2.11 2.34 -4.27
C TYR A 190 1.10 1.87 -3.22
N VAL A 191 0.85 0.56 -3.12
CA VAL A 191 -0.09 -0.01 -2.15
C VAL A 191 0.35 0.25 -0.71
N ILE A 192 1.64 0.11 -0.43
CA ILE A 192 2.17 0.41 0.92
C ILE A 192 2.01 1.89 1.27
N ASN A 193 2.24 2.80 0.33
CA ASN A 193 2.02 4.24 0.57
C ASN A 193 0.54 4.56 0.74
N TYR A 194 -0.32 3.94 -0.07
CA TYR A 194 -1.77 4.05 0.09
C TYR A 194 -2.21 3.61 1.48
N VAL A 195 -1.74 2.44 1.93
CA VAL A 195 -2.02 1.97 3.29
C VAL A 195 -1.50 2.95 4.32
N LYS A 196 -0.28 3.47 4.20
CA LYS A 196 0.23 4.49 5.14
C LYS A 196 -0.72 5.69 5.25
N PHE A 197 -1.21 6.22 4.13
CA PHE A 197 -2.18 7.32 4.14
C PHE A 197 -3.51 6.94 4.78
N LEU A 198 -3.97 5.68 4.66
CA LEU A 198 -5.17 5.24 5.38
C LEU A 198 -5.03 5.34 6.89
N PHE A 199 -3.81 5.16 7.41
CA PHE A 199 -3.57 5.23 8.85
C PHE A 199 -3.64 6.66 9.39
N ASP A 200 -3.36 7.67 8.57
CA ASP A 200 -3.61 9.07 8.93
C ASP A 200 -5.11 9.32 9.23
N TYR A 201 -6.00 8.49 8.66
CA TYR A 201 -7.45 8.50 8.88
C TYR A 201 -7.96 7.42 9.85
N GLN A 202 -7.08 6.82 10.68
CA GLN A 202 -7.44 5.68 11.53
C GLN A 202 -8.66 5.95 12.44
N SER A 203 -8.74 7.12 13.07
CA SER A 203 -9.86 7.49 13.94
C SER A 203 -11.17 7.57 13.17
N THR A 204 -11.14 8.16 11.99
CA THR A 204 -12.28 8.35 11.11
C THR A 204 -12.77 7.02 10.57
N LEU A 205 -11.85 6.16 10.13
CA LEU A 205 -12.16 4.82 9.65
C LEU A 205 -12.80 3.95 10.74
N LYS A 206 -12.32 4.03 11.99
CA LYS A 206 -12.97 3.32 13.13
C LYS A 206 -14.43 3.73 13.29
N LEU A 207 -14.73 5.03 13.20
CA LEU A 207 -16.10 5.55 13.29
C LEU A 207 -16.95 5.17 12.07
N LEU A 208 -16.35 5.17 10.89
CA LEU A 208 -16.99 4.81 9.63
C LEU A 208 -17.42 3.35 9.59
N PHE A 209 -16.59 2.43 10.08
CA PHE A 209 -16.95 1.01 10.17
C PHE A 209 -18.04 0.76 11.23
N GLN A 210 -18.06 1.52 12.33
CA GLN A 210 -19.13 1.44 13.34
C GLN A 210 -20.49 1.92 12.82
N GLU A 211 -20.55 2.73 11.76
CA GLU A 211 -21.80 3.31 11.22
C GLU A 211 -22.81 2.23 10.74
N PHE A 212 -22.32 1.02 10.40
CA PHE A 212 -23.13 -0.06 9.85
C PHE A 212 -23.11 -1.35 10.68
N GLU A 213 -22.33 -1.41 11.76
CA GLU A 213 -22.22 -2.59 12.61
C GLU A 213 -23.04 -2.41 13.90
N THR A 214 -24.05 -3.26 14.07
CA THR A 214 -24.90 -3.33 15.27
C THR A 214 -24.41 -4.37 16.30
N GLY A 215 -23.15 -4.80 16.24
CA GLY A 215 -22.66 -5.88 17.08
C GLY A 215 -21.15 -5.90 17.26
N SER A 216 -20.73 -6.05 18.51
CA SER A 216 -19.35 -6.27 18.95
C SER A 216 -18.78 -7.55 18.33
N GLU A 217 -17.80 -7.44 17.44
CA GLU A 217 -16.80 -8.47 17.20
C GLU A 217 -15.38 -7.90 17.31
N THR A 218 -14.51 -8.73 17.87
CA THR A 218 -13.23 -8.41 18.53
C THR A 218 -12.11 -7.99 17.57
N GLU A 219 -12.36 -7.93 16.27
CA GLU A 219 -11.40 -7.47 15.26
C GLU A 219 -11.87 -6.15 14.65
N SER A 220 -11.01 -5.13 14.69
CA SER A 220 -11.28 -3.88 13.99
C SER A 220 -11.45 -4.16 12.49
N GLN A 221 -12.57 -3.79 11.88
CA GLN A 221 -12.78 -3.89 10.42
C GLN A 221 -11.64 -3.26 9.59
N LEU A 222 -10.99 -2.22 10.13
CA LEU A 222 -9.79 -1.64 9.55
C LEU A 222 -8.64 -2.66 9.44
N ALA A 223 -8.48 -3.54 10.44
CA ALA A 223 -7.53 -4.66 10.39
C ALA A 223 -7.89 -5.66 9.29
N VAL A 224 -9.17 -5.99 9.15
CA VAL A 224 -9.68 -6.91 8.12
C VAL A 224 -9.39 -6.35 6.73
N VAL A 225 -9.82 -5.11 6.46
CA VAL A 225 -9.59 -4.44 5.16
C VAL A 225 -8.10 -4.31 4.85
N THR A 226 -7.30 -3.87 5.81
CA THR A 226 -5.84 -3.74 5.62
C THR A 226 -5.21 -5.11 5.33
N THR A 227 -5.60 -6.15 6.05
CA THR A 227 -5.11 -7.52 5.84
C THR A 227 -5.48 -8.02 4.44
N ARG A 228 -6.70 -7.77 3.99
CA ARG A 228 -7.16 -8.16 2.64
C ARG A 228 -6.38 -7.45 1.54
N ILE A 229 -6.14 -6.14 1.66
CA ILE A 229 -5.31 -5.38 0.71
C ILE A 229 -3.87 -5.95 0.67
N MET A 230 -3.28 -6.24 1.84
CA MET A 230 -1.93 -6.82 1.92
C MET A 230 -1.86 -8.23 1.34
N GLN A 231 -2.91 -9.03 1.50
CA GLN A 231 -3.02 -10.36 0.92
C GLN A 231 -3.19 -10.27 -0.60
N ALA A 232 -4.01 -9.33 -1.08
CA ALA A 232 -4.22 -9.09 -2.49
C ALA A 232 -2.93 -8.69 -3.22
N LEU A 233 -2.14 -7.81 -2.60
CA LEU A 233 -0.82 -7.46 -3.09
C LEU A 233 0.10 -8.67 -3.17
N GLN A 234 0.12 -9.53 -2.15
CA GLN A 234 0.96 -10.73 -2.14
C GLN A 234 0.56 -11.74 -3.22
N ASN A 235 -0.73 -11.99 -3.41
CA ASN A 235 -1.23 -12.89 -4.44
C ASN A 235 -0.87 -12.37 -5.83
N ASN A 236 -1.04 -11.07 -6.07
CA ASN A 236 -0.65 -10.43 -7.32
C ASN A 236 0.86 -10.57 -7.57
N LEU A 237 1.69 -10.33 -6.55
CA LEU A 237 3.13 -10.50 -6.64
C LEU A 237 3.54 -11.96 -6.90
N ASP A 238 2.88 -12.94 -6.28
CA ASP A 238 3.09 -14.36 -6.59
C ASP A 238 2.77 -14.66 -8.05
N GLY A 239 1.63 -14.16 -8.55
CA GLY A 239 1.25 -14.24 -9.96
C GLY A 239 2.30 -13.65 -10.89
N LYS A 240 2.81 -12.45 -10.59
CA LYS A 240 3.86 -11.77 -11.38
C LYS A 240 5.20 -12.49 -11.30
N SER A 241 5.55 -13.06 -10.17
CA SER A 241 6.81 -13.78 -9.98
C SER A 241 6.96 -15.00 -10.90
N LYS A 242 5.84 -15.59 -11.34
CA LYS A 242 5.80 -16.71 -12.29
C LYS A 242 6.20 -16.34 -13.71
N GLN A 243 6.31 -15.04 -14.02
CA GLN A 243 6.74 -14.55 -15.34
C GLN A 243 8.27 -14.60 -15.52
N TYR A 244 9.03 -14.72 -14.42
CA TYR A 244 10.48 -14.86 -14.51
C TYR A 244 10.87 -16.25 -15.03
N LYS A 245 11.80 -16.26 -16.00
CA LYS A 245 12.35 -17.51 -16.54
C LYS A 245 13.30 -18.22 -15.58
N ASP A 246 13.99 -17.47 -14.72
CA ASP A 246 14.87 -18.03 -13.70
C ASP A 246 14.11 -18.18 -12.38
N PRO A 247 13.89 -19.41 -11.88
CA PRO A 247 13.21 -19.63 -10.61
C PRO A 247 13.95 -19.03 -9.40
N ALA A 248 15.27 -18.82 -9.47
CA ALA A 248 15.99 -18.10 -8.43
C ALA A 248 15.57 -16.62 -8.36
N LEU A 249 15.33 -15.99 -9.52
CA LEU A 249 14.87 -14.60 -9.58
C LEU A 249 13.45 -14.43 -9.04
N THR A 250 12.58 -15.41 -9.29
CA THR A 250 11.24 -15.48 -8.68
C THR A 250 11.31 -15.36 -7.16
N HIS A 251 12.14 -16.17 -6.51
CA HIS A 251 12.30 -16.14 -5.05
C HIS A 251 12.95 -14.85 -4.56
N LEU A 252 13.95 -14.32 -5.27
CA LEU A 252 14.58 -13.04 -4.93
C LEU A 252 13.57 -11.89 -4.98
N PHE A 253 12.76 -11.84 -6.04
CA PHE A 253 11.72 -10.84 -6.22
C PHE A 253 10.68 -10.90 -5.10
N LEU A 254 10.16 -12.09 -4.78
CA LEU A 254 9.21 -12.25 -3.68
C LEU A 254 9.82 -11.86 -2.33
N MET A 255 11.08 -12.26 -2.08
CA MET A 255 11.81 -11.89 -0.87
C MET A 255 11.91 -10.37 -0.71
N ASN A 256 12.32 -9.65 -1.77
CA ASN A 256 12.45 -8.19 -1.77
C ASN A 256 11.12 -7.50 -1.47
N ASN A 257 10.05 -7.90 -2.15
CA ASN A 257 8.75 -7.24 -2.03
C ASN A 257 8.10 -7.52 -0.67
N VAL A 258 8.10 -8.78 -0.19
CA VAL A 258 7.55 -9.11 1.13
C VAL A 258 8.39 -8.46 2.24
N HIS A 259 9.72 -8.40 2.10
CA HIS A 259 10.57 -7.69 3.06
C HIS A 259 10.26 -6.20 3.10
N TYR A 260 10.07 -5.57 1.94
CA TYR A 260 9.67 -4.17 1.86
C TYR A 260 8.33 -3.92 2.56
N MET A 261 7.34 -4.81 2.38
CA MET A 261 6.06 -4.74 3.08
C MET A 261 6.27 -4.83 4.61
N VAL A 262 7.01 -5.83 5.09
CA VAL A 262 7.31 -6.04 6.51
C VAL A 262 8.02 -4.83 7.12
N ARG A 263 9.04 -4.32 6.45
CA ARG A 263 9.81 -3.14 6.91
C ARG A 263 8.93 -1.90 6.97
N SER A 264 8.04 -1.74 6.01
CA SER A 264 7.14 -0.59 5.94
C SER A 264 6.07 -0.63 7.03
N VAL A 265 5.41 -1.78 7.22
CA VAL A 265 4.42 -1.99 8.30
C VAL A 265 5.06 -1.80 9.67
N ARG A 266 6.27 -2.33 9.90
CA ARG A 266 6.99 -2.17 11.18
C ARG A 266 7.30 -0.70 11.53
N ARG A 267 7.34 0.18 10.53
CA ARG A 267 7.70 1.60 10.67
C ARG A 267 6.48 2.53 10.68
N SER A 268 5.27 2.00 10.60
CA SER A 268 4.03 2.77 10.62
C SER A 268 3.07 2.26 11.70
N GLU A 269 2.01 3.01 11.93
CA GLU A 269 0.90 2.66 12.82
C GLU A 269 0.15 1.39 12.38
N ALA A 270 0.41 0.92 11.14
CA ALA A 270 -0.07 -0.36 10.66
C ALA A 270 0.39 -1.55 11.51
N LYS A 271 1.52 -1.42 12.21
CA LYS A 271 1.98 -2.42 13.18
C LYS A 271 0.93 -2.68 14.26
N ASP A 272 0.31 -1.63 14.80
CA ASP A 272 -0.57 -1.75 15.97
C ASP A 272 -1.90 -2.44 15.61
N ILE A 273 -2.33 -2.32 14.34
CA ILE A 273 -3.54 -2.95 13.85
C ILE A 273 -3.28 -4.38 13.35
N LEU A 274 -2.20 -4.61 12.58
CA LEU A 274 -1.90 -5.93 12.02
C LEU A 274 -1.26 -6.88 13.04
N GLY A 275 -0.60 -6.33 14.06
CA GLY A 275 0.02 -7.09 15.14
C GLY A 275 1.36 -7.75 14.80
N ASP A 276 2.06 -8.16 15.86
CA ASP A 276 3.37 -8.81 15.73
C ASP A 276 3.31 -10.20 15.07
N ASP A 277 2.17 -10.89 15.16
CA ASP A 277 1.95 -12.20 14.51
C ASP A 277 1.98 -12.09 12.98
N TRP A 278 1.35 -11.04 12.43
CA TRP A 278 1.40 -10.77 11.00
C TRP A 278 2.85 -10.51 10.56
N ILE A 279 3.59 -9.68 11.31
CA ILE A 279 4.99 -9.39 11.02
C ILE A 279 5.83 -10.67 11.05
N GLN A 280 5.66 -11.51 12.06
CA GLN A 280 6.43 -12.73 12.23
C GLN A 280 6.12 -13.76 11.13
N ARG A 281 4.85 -13.89 10.73
CA ARG A 281 4.44 -14.74 9.60
C ARG A 281 5.12 -14.31 8.30
N HIS A 282 5.13 -13.01 8.00
CA HIS A 282 5.72 -12.51 6.76
C HIS A 282 7.25 -12.55 6.78
N ARG A 283 7.90 -12.35 7.93
CA ARG A 283 9.34 -12.62 8.09
C ARG A 283 9.70 -14.07 7.77
N ARG A 284 8.86 -15.04 8.17
CA ARG A 284 9.07 -16.45 7.79
C ARG A 284 8.97 -16.65 6.28
N ILE A 285 8.06 -15.95 5.60
CA ILE A 285 7.94 -15.99 4.13
C ILE A 285 9.19 -15.41 3.46
N VAL A 286 9.73 -14.30 3.97
CA VAL A 286 11.01 -13.72 3.49
C VAL A 286 12.13 -14.76 3.62
N GLN A 287 12.27 -15.38 4.80
CA GLN A 287 13.30 -16.38 5.05
C GLN A 287 13.13 -17.64 4.17
N GLN A 288 11.89 -18.09 3.95
CA GLN A 288 11.59 -19.21 3.06
C GLN A 288 12.04 -18.89 1.63
N ASN A 289 11.74 -17.71 1.11
CA ASN A 289 12.19 -17.29 -0.21
C ASN A 289 13.72 -17.17 -0.29
N ALA A 290 14.38 -16.60 0.73
CA ALA A 290 15.85 -16.57 0.80
C ALA A 290 16.46 -17.99 0.72
N ASN A 291 15.89 -18.94 1.46
CA ASN A 291 16.34 -20.33 1.47
C ASN A 291 16.11 -21.04 0.12
N GLN A 292 14.96 -20.81 -0.52
CA GLN A 292 14.68 -21.39 -1.84
C GLN A 292 15.56 -20.77 -2.94
N TYR A 293 15.75 -19.45 -2.92
CA TYR A 293 16.72 -18.78 -3.79
C TYR A 293 18.10 -19.44 -3.64
N LYS A 294 18.61 -19.57 -2.40
CA LYS A 294 19.90 -20.21 -2.12
C LYS A 294 19.96 -21.62 -2.72
N ARG A 295 18.95 -22.44 -2.45
CA ARG A 295 18.86 -23.83 -2.91
C ARG A 295 18.88 -23.91 -4.43
N VAL A 296 18.08 -23.09 -5.11
CA VAL A 296 17.93 -23.14 -6.57
C VAL A 296 19.15 -22.55 -7.28
N ALA A 297 19.59 -21.37 -6.87
CA ALA A 297 20.68 -20.64 -7.53
C ALA A 297 22.03 -21.36 -7.38
N TRP A 298 22.32 -21.91 -6.20
CA TRP A 298 23.65 -22.42 -5.87
C TRP A 298 23.78 -23.94 -5.93
N ALA A 299 22.69 -24.68 -6.19
CA ALA A 299 22.71 -26.15 -6.26
C ALA A 299 23.75 -26.69 -7.24
N LYS A 300 23.80 -26.16 -8.47
CA LYS A 300 24.75 -26.65 -9.49
C LYS A 300 26.20 -26.40 -9.07
N VAL A 301 26.48 -25.19 -8.58
CA VAL A 301 27.82 -24.79 -8.12
C VAL A 301 28.28 -25.71 -6.98
N LEU A 302 27.41 -25.96 -6.00
CA LEU A 302 27.71 -26.86 -4.88
C LEU A 302 27.86 -28.32 -5.33
N GLN A 303 27.07 -28.77 -6.32
CA GLN A 303 27.22 -30.09 -6.90
C GLN A 303 28.57 -30.26 -7.62
N ALA A 304 29.08 -29.23 -8.28
CA ALA A 304 30.41 -29.25 -8.88
C ALA A 304 31.52 -29.43 -7.84
N LEU A 305 31.30 -28.99 -6.59
CA LEU A 305 32.22 -29.14 -5.46
C LEU A 305 32.05 -30.47 -4.70
N SER A 306 31.10 -31.31 -5.11
CA SER A 306 30.88 -32.64 -4.52
C SER A 306 31.49 -33.75 -5.36
N VAL A 307 32.09 -34.76 -4.70
CA VAL A 307 32.59 -35.98 -5.33
C VAL A 307 31.98 -37.17 -4.61
N GLN A 308 31.02 -37.84 -5.25
CA GLN A 308 30.43 -39.08 -4.73
C GLN A 308 31.44 -40.24 -4.82
N GLY A 309 31.54 -41.04 -3.76
CA GLY A 309 32.45 -42.20 -3.68
C GLY A 309 33.83 -41.93 -3.06
N ALA A 310 34.12 -40.69 -2.67
CA ALA A 310 35.36 -40.38 -1.97
C ALA A 310 35.12 -40.45 -0.45
N PRO A 311 35.85 -41.27 0.34
CA PRO A 311 35.58 -41.39 1.77
C PRO A 311 35.66 -40.02 2.44
N GLY A 312 34.75 -39.76 3.38
CA GLY A 312 34.76 -38.58 4.23
C GLY A 312 35.97 -38.63 5.16
N SER A 313 37.14 -38.24 4.66
CA SER A 313 38.36 -38.13 5.44
C SER A 313 38.87 -36.71 5.36
N THR A 314 39.07 -36.12 6.54
CA THR A 314 39.54 -34.76 6.82
C THR A 314 41.04 -34.55 6.57
N GLY A 315 41.71 -35.52 5.91
CA GLY A 315 43.12 -35.47 5.57
C GLY A 315 43.40 -35.11 4.11
N SER A 316 44.61 -34.58 3.86
CA SER A 316 45.18 -34.42 2.52
C SER A 316 45.33 -35.81 1.88
N SER A 317 44.38 -36.22 1.04
CA SER A 317 44.45 -37.49 0.32
C SER A 317 45.66 -37.51 -0.62
N THR A 318 46.55 -38.48 -0.43
CA THR A 318 47.69 -38.68 -1.35
C THR A 318 47.17 -39.21 -2.69
N PRO A 319 47.95 -39.10 -3.79
CA PRO A 319 47.56 -39.67 -5.08
C PRO A 319 47.25 -41.18 -5.02
N ALA A 320 47.85 -41.90 -4.07
CA ALA A 320 47.61 -43.32 -3.83
C ALA A 320 46.20 -43.59 -3.24
N ASP A 321 45.70 -42.72 -2.37
CA ASP A 321 44.37 -42.86 -1.72
C ASP A 321 43.20 -42.57 -2.68
N LEU A 322 43.48 -41.88 -3.79
CA LEU A 322 42.49 -41.55 -4.83
C LEU A 322 42.40 -42.65 -5.91
N ASN A 323 43.47 -43.41 -6.11
CA ASN A 323 43.47 -44.59 -6.98
C ASN A 323 42.63 -45.74 -6.38
N SER A 324 42.53 -45.84 -5.04
CA SER A 324 41.66 -46.82 -4.38
C SER A 324 40.19 -46.39 -4.33
N SER A 325 39.88 -45.09 -4.49
CA SER A 325 38.51 -44.56 -4.49
C SER A 325 37.85 -44.49 -5.87
N GLY A 326 38.53 -44.93 -6.93
CA GLY A 326 38.01 -44.92 -8.31
C GLY A 326 37.80 -43.53 -8.94
N VAL A 327 38.29 -42.46 -8.32
CA VAL A 327 38.08 -41.09 -8.80
C VAL A 327 39.28 -40.64 -9.64
N SER A 328 39.08 -40.49 -10.94
CA SER A 328 40.18 -40.13 -11.85
C SER A 328 40.55 -38.64 -11.78
N ARG A 329 41.84 -38.34 -12.02
CA ARG A 329 42.34 -36.96 -12.16
C ARG A 329 41.61 -36.15 -13.24
N ALA A 330 41.07 -36.82 -14.26
CA ALA A 330 40.27 -36.19 -15.31
C ALA A 330 38.92 -35.68 -14.77
N VAL A 331 38.22 -36.48 -13.95
CA VAL A 331 36.95 -36.10 -13.33
C VAL A 331 37.13 -34.89 -12.42
N ILE A 332 38.20 -34.86 -11.61
CA ILE A 332 38.49 -33.70 -10.73
C ILE A 332 38.75 -32.42 -11.55
N LYS A 333 39.51 -32.52 -12.64
CA LYS A 333 39.74 -31.39 -13.55
C LYS A 333 38.45 -30.88 -14.19
N GLU A 334 37.54 -31.77 -14.55
CA GLU A 334 36.23 -31.42 -15.08
C GLU A 334 35.36 -30.71 -14.04
N ARG A 335 35.38 -31.17 -12.78
CA ARG A 335 34.68 -30.51 -11.65
C ARG A 335 35.17 -29.09 -11.40
N PHE A 336 36.48 -28.85 -11.42
CA PHE A 336 37.05 -27.49 -11.32
C PHE A 336 36.58 -26.59 -12.46
N LYS A 337 36.56 -27.10 -13.71
CA LYS A 337 36.03 -26.33 -14.85
C LYS A 337 34.54 -26.04 -14.69
N ALA A 338 33.75 -27.03 -14.29
CA ALA A 338 32.32 -26.88 -14.07
C ALA A 338 32.04 -25.82 -12.98
N PHE A 339 32.80 -25.83 -11.89
CA PHE A 339 32.72 -24.78 -10.87
C PHE A 339 33.01 -23.40 -11.46
N ASN A 340 34.15 -23.23 -12.16
CA ASN A 340 34.53 -21.93 -12.73
C ASN A 340 33.44 -21.38 -13.67
N THR A 341 32.99 -22.19 -14.62
CA THR A 341 31.95 -21.78 -15.57
C THR A 341 30.64 -21.43 -14.86
N GLN A 342 30.17 -22.28 -13.94
CA GLN A 342 28.89 -22.04 -13.27
C GLN A 342 28.95 -20.83 -12.33
N PHE A 343 30.06 -20.63 -11.62
CA PHE A 343 30.24 -19.47 -10.75
C PHE A 343 30.32 -18.18 -11.56
N GLU A 344 31.04 -18.18 -12.68
CA GLU A 344 31.13 -17.04 -13.60
C GLU A 344 29.79 -16.65 -14.19
N GLU A 345 29.02 -17.62 -14.70
CA GLU A 345 27.67 -17.39 -15.22
C GLU A 345 26.74 -16.83 -14.13
N LEU A 346 26.84 -17.35 -12.91
CA LEU A 346 26.02 -16.91 -11.79
C LEU A 346 26.38 -15.48 -11.36
N HIS A 347 27.66 -15.17 -11.22
CA HIS A 347 28.15 -13.83 -10.86
C HIS A 347 27.80 -12.80 -11.95
N ALA A 348 28.05 -13.10 -13.23
CA ALA A 348 27.74 -12.21 -14.34
C ALA A 348 26.24 -11.87 -14.41
N LYS A 349 25.38 -12.83 -14.05
CA LYS A 349 23.93 -12.65 -14.05
C LYS A 349 23.41 -11.94 -12.81
N GLN A 350 23.82 -12.39 -11.61
CA GLN A 350 23.22 -11.97 -10.35
C GLN A 350 23.87 -10.72 -9.73
N SER A 351 25.00 -10.27 -10.25
CA SER A 351 25.52 -8.92 -10.00
C SER A 351 24.59 -7.83 -10.56
N LEU A 352 23.84 -8.13 -11.63
CA LEU A 352 22.84 -7.24 -12.22
C LEU A 352 21.53 -7.19 -11.43
N TRP A 353 21.28 -8.18 -10.56
CA TRP A 353 20.08 -8.21 -9.73
C TRP A 353 20.19 -7.21 -8.58
N ILE A 354 19.07 -6.84 -7.97
CA ILE A 354 19.06 -5.83 -6.91
C ILE A 354 18.31 -6.37 -5.70
N VAL A 355 18.93 -6.28 -4.52
CA VAL A 355 18.27 -6.41 -3.21
C VAL A 355 18.34 -5.04 -2.54
N PRO A 356 17.29 -4.22 -2.57
CA PRO A 356 17.38 -2.81 -2.16
C PRO A 356 17.78 -2.61 -0.71
N ASP A 357 17.30 -3.48 0.17
CA ASP A 357 17.58 -3.40 1.60
C ASP A 357 18.99 -3.94 1.91
N GLN A 358 19.83 -3.08 2.49
CA GLN A 358 21.23 -3.39 2.77
C GLN A 358 21.39 -4.54 3.77
N GLU A 359 20.64 -4.54 4.88
CA GLU A 359 20.73 -5.58 5.91
C GLU A 359 20.32 -6.94 5.33
N LEU A 360 19.24 -6.97 4.55
CA LEU A 360 18.80 -8.19 3.86
C LEU A 360 19.83 -8.67 2.84
N ARG A 361 20.43 -7.75 2.07
CA ARG A 361 21.46 -8.06 1.07
C ARG A 361 22.69 -8.68 1.72
N GLU A 362 23.20 -8.05 2.76
CA GLU A 362 24.37 -8.53 3.51
C GLU A 362 24.09 -9.87 4.17
N SER A 363 22.93 -10.02 4.82
CA SER A 363 22.50 -11.29 5.40
C SER A 363 22.42 -12.40 4.35
N LEU A 364 21.94 -12.12 3.14
CA LEU A 364 21.85 -13.11 2.06
C LEU A 364 23.24 -13.50 1.55
N ARG A 365 24.14 -12.52 1.36
CA ARG A 365 25.54 -12.76 0.96
C ARG A 365 26.27 -13.62 1.96
N LEU A 366 26.15 -13.31 3.26
CA LEU A 366 26.73 -14.11 4.35
C LEU A 366 26.18 -15.54 4.32
N ALA A 367 24.86 -15.70 4.20
CA ALA A 367 24.24 -17.02 4.16
C ALA A 367 24.68 -17.86 2.95
N ILE A 368 25.05 -17.24 1.82
CA ILE A 368 25.65 -17.93 0.66
C ILE A 368 27.10 -18.31 0.98
N ALA A 369 27.89 -17.37 1.50
CA ALA A 369 29.30 -17.56 1.84
C ALA A 369 29.49 -18.70 2.85
N GLU A 370 28.63 -18.79 3.87
CA GLU A 370 28.63 -19.85 4.88
C GLU A 370 28.50 -21.26 4.30
N VAL A 371 27.84 -21.42 3.15
CA VAL A 371 27.67 -22.73 2.50
C VAL A 371 28.76 -22.95 1.45
N LEU A 372 29.07 -21.92 0.65
CA LEU A 372 29.97 -22.03 -0.48
C LEU A 372 31.44 -22.11 -0.07
N LEU A 373 31.89 -21.22 0.83
CA LEU A 373 33.31 -21.10 1.16
C LEU A 373 33.86 -22.35 1.85
N PRO A 374 33.17 -22.98 2.83
CA PRO A 374 33.65 -24.22 3.44
C PRO A 374 33.74 -25.36 2.41
N ALA A 375 32.74 -25.49 1.54
CA ALA A 375 32.74 -26.49 0.47
C ALA A 375 33.91 -26.27 -0.51
N TYR A 376 34.13 -25.02 -0.93
CA TYR A 376 35.19 -24.67 -1.87
C TYR A 376 36.59 -24.84 -1.29
N ARG A 377 36.81 -24.37 -0.05
CA ARG A 377 38.08 -24.53 0.67
C ARG A 377 38.42 -26.00 0.88
N SER A 378 37.44 -26.82 1.27
CA SER A 378 37.61 -28.27 1.43
C SER A 378 37.98 -28.93 0.09
N PHE A 379 37.28 -28.57 -0.99
CA PHE A 379 37.55 -29.10 -2.33
C PHE A 379 38.96 -28.75 -2.83
N ILE A 380 39.39 -27.48 -2.67
CA ILE A 380 40.75 -27.04 -3.01
C ILE A 380 41.79 -27.77 -2.15
N LYS A 381 41.59 -27.86 -0.83
CA LYS A 381 42.55 -28.53 0.06
C LYS A 381 42.75 -30.00 -0.32
N ARG A 382 41.66 -30.67 -0.71
CA ARG A 382 41.68 -32.11 -1.05
C ARG A 382 42.26 -32.38 -2.44
N PHE A 383 41.94 -31.55 -3.43
CA PHE A 383 42.22 -31.86 -4.84
C PHE A 383 43.16 -30.87 -5.53
N GLY A 384 43.51 -29.75 -4.89
CA GLY A 384 44.29 -28.67 -5.45
C GLY A 384 45.67 -29.12 -5.92
N ASN A 385 46.40 -29.87 -5.10
CA ASN A 385 47.75 -30.36 -5.45
C ASN A 385 47.75 -31.30 -6.67
N LEU A 386 46.69 -32.10 -6.83
CA LEU A 386 46.53 -33.04 -7.94
C LEU A 386 46.39 -32.31 -9.29
N VAL A 387 45.75 -31.14 -9.28
CA VAL A 387 45.53 -30.35 -10.49
C VAL A 387 46.64 -29.31 -10.70
N GLY A 388 47.18 -28.78 -9.60
CA GLY A 388 48.27 -27.79 -9.57
C GLY A 388 49.61 -28.32 -10.10
N SER A 389 49.89 -29.62 -9.95
CA SER A 389 51.12 -30.25 -10.45
C SER A 389 51.09 -30.54 -11.98
N GLY A 390 50.29 -29.81 -12.75
CA GLY A 390 50.09 -30.03 -14.19
C GLY A 390 50.59 -28.86 -15.04
N LYS A 391 50.72 -29.05 -16.36
CA LYS A 391 51.28 -28.05 -17.29
C LYS A 391 50.53 -26.70 -17.35
N ASN A 392 49.31 -26.58 -16.80
CA ASN A 392 48.50 -25.35 -16.77
C ASN A 392 47.56 -25.30 -15.53
N PRO A 393 48.04 -24.91 -14.34
CA PRO A 393 47.28 -24.91 -13.09
C PRO A 393 46.11 -23.90 -13.08
N LEU A 394 46.38 -22.70 -13.58
CA LEU A 394 45.44 -21.56 -13.61
C LEU A 394 44.21 -21.83 -14.48
N LYS A 395 44.29 -22.78 -15.41
CA LYS A 395 43.14 -23.22 -16.23
C LYS A 395 42.05 -23.90 -15.39
N TYR A 396 42.42 -24.44 -14.23
CA TYR A 396 41.50 -25.20 -13.37
C TYR A 396 41.26 -24.51 -12.04
N ILE A 397 42.32 -24.02 -11.39
CA ILE A 397 42.22 -23.25 -10.14
C ILE A 397 42.29 -21.76 -10.51
N ARG A 398 41.15 -21.21 -10.94
CA ARG A 398 41.04 -19.80 -11.38
C ARG A 398 40.80 -18.85 -10.21
N TYR A 399 40.10 -19.32 -9.17
CA TYR A 399 39.70 -18.51 -8.03
C TYR A 399 40.40 -19.01 -6.75
N SER A 400 40.96 -18.08 -5.97
CA SER A 400 41.31 -18.39 -4.58
C SER A 400 40.06 -18.29 -3.71
N PRO A 401 40.01 -18.95 -2.53
CA PRO A 401 38.89 -18.79 -1.61
C PRO A 401 38.61 -17.33 -1.22
N GLU A 402 39.65 -16.51 -1.10
CA GLU A 402 39.56 -15.08 -0.79
C GLU A 402 38.97 -14.29 -1.97
N LEU A 403 39.32 -14.67 -3.20
CA LEU A 403 38.73 -14.04 -4.39
C LEU A 403 37.25 -14.41 -4.55
N VAL A 404 36.87 -15.67 -4.27
CA VAL A 404 35.45 -16.07 -4.26
C VAL A 404 34.68 -15.24 -3.25
N ASP A 405 35.20 -15.11 -2.02
CA ASP A 405 34.58 -14.29 -0.96
C ASP A 405 34.44 -12.82 -1.38
N LYS A 406 35.48 -12.24 -1.98
CA LYS A 406 35.42 -10.88 -2.53
C LYS A 406 34.33 -10.73 -3.60
N LEU A 407 34.24 -11.67 -4.54
CA LEU A 407 33.24 -11.62 -5.62
C LEU A 407 31.81 -11.84 -5.11
N LEU A 408 31.61 -12.59 -4.01
CA LEU A 408 30.30 -12.71 -3.36
C LEU A 408 29.78 -11.36 -2.86
N ASN A 409 30.68 -10.44 -2.48
CA ASN A 409 30.31 -9.09 -2.08
C ASN A 409 29.84 -8.20 -3.23
N GLU A 410 29.93 -8.64 -4.49
CA GLU A 410 29.46 -7.87 -5.66
C GLU A 410 28.03 -8.28 -6.09
N PHE A 411 27.46 -9.36 -5.51
CA PHE A 411 26.13 -9.84 -5.87
C PHE A 411 25.03 -8.90 -5.39
N PHE A 412 23.98 -8.69 -6.18
CA PHE A 412 22.78 -7.92 -5.82
C PHE A 412 22.95 -6.39 -5.68
N GLU A 413 24.03 -5.82 -6.21
CA GLU A 413 24.24 -4.37 -6.24
C GLU A 413 23.55 -3.67 -7.41
N GLY A 414 23.21 -4.40 -8.47
CA GLY A 414 22.82 -3.84 -9.77
C GLY A 414 24.04 -3.34 -10.53
N GLN A 415 23.89 -2.99 -11.82
CA GLN A 415 24.93 -2.19 -12.45
C GLN A 415 25.00 -0.85 -11.73
N GLN A 416 26.10 -0.59 -11.03
CA GLN A 416 26.55 0.79 -10.86
C GLN A 416 26.78 1.33 -12.28
N TYR A 417 25.76 1.97 -12.85
CA TYR A 417 26.05 3.01 -13.83
C TYR A 417 26.95 3.99 -13.09
N GLY A 418 28.24 3.92 -13.37
CA GLY A 418 29.16 4.95 -12.94
C GLY A 418 28.56 6.27 -13.37
N GLU A 419 28.21 7.11 -12.40
CA GLU A 419 27.97 8.51 -12.67
C GLU A 419 29.18 9.00 -13.50
N PRO A 420 28.97 9.49 -14.73
CA PRO A 420 29.98 10.35 -15.30
C PRO A 420 30.07 11.52 -14.33
N LYS A 421 31.26 11.71 -13.75
CA LYS A 421 31.64 12.97 -13.09
C LYS A 421 31.50 14.10 -14.11
N HIS A 422 30.30 14.60 -14.33
CA HIS A 422 30.10 15.89 -14.96
C HIS A 422 30.15 16.95 -13.88
N GLN A 423 31.38 17.43 -13.73
CA GLN A 423 31.76 18.76 -13.31
C GLN A 423 30.64 19.79 -13.41
N HIS A 424 30.49 20.55 -12.32
CA HIS A 424 30.06 21.95 -12.30
C HIS A 424 29.90 22.61 -13.68
N ARG A 425 28.72 23.18 -13.92
CA ARG A 425 28.54 24.62 -14.19
C ARG A 425 27.07 24.99 -14.32
N LEU A 426 26.68 25.91 -13.43
CA LEU A 426 25.58 26.90 -13.46
C LEU A 426 24.14 26.39 -13.61
#